data_AF-A0A1G6ZY94-F1
#
_entry.id   AF-A0A1G6ZY94-F1
#
_cell.length_a   1.000
_cell.length_b   1.000
_cell.length_c   1.000
_cell.angle_alpha   90.00
_cell.angle_beta   90.00
_cell.angle_gamma   90.00
#
_symmetry.space_group_name_H-M   'P 1'
#
loop_
_entity.id
_entity.type
_entity.pdbx_description
1 polymer ?
#
loop_
_entity_poly.entity_id
_entity_poly.type
_entity_poly.pdbx_seq_one_letter_code
_entity_poly.pdbx_strand_id
1 'polypeptide(L)' 'MTDPMSQWVGAFLAEWCRLSEGLADPEQSAEFAKDIYASYGQRDPVEVAAEMWGDGAGRTA' A
#
# COMPACT_ATOMS: atom_id res chain seq x y z
N MET A 1 9.30 -17.12 -11.38
CA MET A 1 7.99 -16.49 -11.68
C MET A 1 7.57 -15.80 -10.40
N THR A 2 7.64 -14.48 -10.36
CA THR A 2 7.28 -13.72 -9.17
C THR A 2 5.76 -13.80 -9.02
N ASP A 3 5.30 -14.29 -7.87
CA ASP A 3 3.88 -14.39 -7.56
C ASP A 3 3.20 -13.00 -7.72
N PRO A 4 2.02 -12.92 -8.37
CA PRO A 4 1.34 -11.65 -8.63
C PRO A 4 1.04 -10.87 -7.34
N MET A 5 0.75 -11.57 -6.24
CA MET A 5 0.58 -10.94 -4.93
C MET A 5 1.88 -10.31 -4.43
N SER A 6 3.00 -11.01 -4.53
CA SER A 6 4.32 -10.52 -4.12
C SER A 6 4.76 -9.29 -4.92
N GLN A 7 4.44 -9.24 -6.23
CA GLN A 7 4.70 -8.06 -7.05
C GLN A 7 3.84 -6.86 -6.63
N TRP A 8 2.54 -7.11 -6.39
CA TRP A 8 1.61 -6.08 -5.95
C TRP A 8 1.99 -5.52 -4.57
N VAL A 9 2.24 -6.40 -3.60
CA VAL A 9 2.65 -6.03 -2.24
C VAL A 9 3.97 -5.25 -2.25
N GLY A 10 4.94 -5.66 -3.07
CA GLY A 10 6.21 -4.95 -3.19
C GLY A 10 6.05 -3.52 -3.70
N ALA A 11 5.22 -3.31 -4.72
CA ALA A 11 4.93 -1.99 -5.26
C ALA A 11 4.13 -1.12 -4.26
N PHE A 12 3.16 -1.72 -3.56
CA PHE A 12 2.39 -1.04 -2.52
C PHE A 12 3.30 -0.56 -1.38
N LEU A 13 4.18 -1.43 -0.89
CA LEU A 13 5.13 -1.12 0.18
C LEU A 13 6.13 -0.05 -0.21
N ALA A 14 6.60 -0.06 -1.46
CA ALA A 14 7.51 0.96 -1.97
C ALA A 14 6.87 2.36 -1.92
N GLU A 15 5.62 2.48 -2.38
CA GLU A 15 4.90 3.75 -2.32
C GLU A 15 4.51 4.11 -0.89
N TRP A 16 4.08 3.15 -0.06
CA TRP A 16 3.78 3.38 1.35
C TRP A 16 4.98 3.90 2.15
N CYS A 17 6.17 3.33 1.90
CA CYS A 17 7.42 3.79 2.48
C CYS A 17 7.77 5.22 2.01
N ARG A 18 7.55 5.52 0.73
CA ARG A 18 7.75 6.87 0.19
C ARG A 18 6.80 7.89 0.83
N LEU A 19 5.52 7.57 0.94
CA LEU A 19 4.49 8.43 1.52
C LEU A 19 4.69 8.66 3.02
N SER A 20 5.16 7.64 3.73
CA SER A 20 5.51 7.72 5.15
C SER A 20 6.90 8.31 5.41
N GLU A 21 7.63 8.73 4.38
CA GLU A 21 9.02 9.21 4.49
C GLU A 21 9.95 8.20 5.20
N GLY A 22 9.66 6.90 5.07
CA GLY A 22 10.40 5.81 5.71
C GLY A 22 10.04 5.59 7.19
N LEU A 23 8.99 6.22 7.70
CA LEU A 23 8.54 6.07 9.10
C LEU A 23 7.60 4.88 9.30
N ALA A 24 7.04 4.31 8.22
CA ALA A 24 6.18 3.15 8.33
C ALA A 24 6.97 1.90 8.73
N ASP A 25 6.46 1.17 9.72
CA ASP A 25 7.04 -0.10 10.13
C ASP A 25 6.89 -1.12 8.99
N PRO A 26 7.99 -1.74 8.52
CA PRO A 26 7.98 -2.60 7.35
C PRO A 26 7.24 -3.92 7.59
N GLU A 27 7.23 -4.44 8.82
CA GLU A 27 6.55 -5.70 9.15
C GLU A 27 5.03 -5.50 9.17
N GLN A 28 4.55 -4.47 9.88
CA GLN A 28 3.15 -4.10 9.89
C GLN A 28 2.63 -3.67 8.52
N SER A 29 3.43 -2.91 7.77
CA SER A 29 3.04 -2.50 6.42
C SER A 29 2.92 -3.71 5.49
N ALA A 30 3.74 -4.74 5.66
CA ALA A 30 3.68 -5.94 4.83
C ALA A 30 2.45 -6.80 5.15
N GLU A 31 2.08 -6.92 6.43
CA GLU A 31 0.82 -7.57 6.81
C GLU A 31 -0.40 -6.79 6.29
N PHE A 32 -0.39 -5.46 6.44
CA PHE A 32 -1.43 -4.59 5.91
C PHE A 32 -1.58 -4.73 4.39
N ALA A 33 -0.47 -4.70 3.64
CA ALA A 33 -0.48 -4.85 2.19
C ALA A 33 -1.06 -6.19 1.73
N LYS A 34 -0.83 -7.28 2.48
CA LYS A 34 -1.41 -8.60 2.18
C LYS A 34 -2.92 -8.63 2.40
N ASP A 35 -3.39 -7.96 3.45
CA ASP A 35 -4.83 -7.85 3.75
C ASP A 35 -5.55 -7.04 2.67
N ILE A 36 -4.97 -5.91 2.28
CA ILE A 36 -5.50 -5.03 1.22
C ILE A 36 -5.49 -5.73 -0.14
N TYR A 37 -4.46 -6.52 -0.46
CA TYR A 37 -4.39 -7.25 -1.73
C TYR A 37 -5.61 -8.13 -2.01
N ALA A 38 -6.20 -8.75 -0.97
CA ALA A 38 -7.38 -9.60 -1.14
C ALA A 38 -8.58 -8.83 -1.75
N SER A 39 -8.69 -7.53 -1.47
CA SER A 39 -9.78 -6.67 -1.95
C SER A 39 -9.38 -5.80 -3.14
N TYR A 40 -8.10 -5.44 -3.27
CA TYR A 40 -7.61 -4.45 -4.23
C TYR A 40 -6.57 -4.99 -5.21
N GLY A 41 -6.25 -6.29 -5.19
CA GLY A 41 -5.19 -6.88 -6.00
C GLY A 41 -5.36 -6.81 -7.52
N GLN A 42 -6.53 -6.37 -8.01
CA GLN A 42 -6.77 -6.05 -9.43
C GLN A 42 -6.55 -4.57 -9.77
N ARG A 43 -6.38 -3.70 -8.77
CA ARG A 43 -6.10 -2.27 -8.93
C ARG A 43 -4.60 -2.00 -8.85
N ASP A 44 -4.20 -0.80 -9.26
CA ASP A 44 -2.82 -0.38 -9.15
C ASP A 44 -2.41 -0.21 -7.67
N PRO A 45 -1.33 -0.88 -7.20
CA PRO A 45 -0.89 -0.81 -5.80
C PRO A 45 -0.42 0.57 -5.37
N VAL A 46 0.10 1.40 -6.29
CA VAL A 46 0.58 2.75 -5.99
C VAL A 46 -0.60 3.69 -5.78
N GLU A 47 -1.62 3.62 -6.64
CA GLU A 47 -2.86 4.37 -6.45
C GLU A 47 -3.55 3.99 -5.14
N VAL A 48 -3.65 2.71 -4.82
CA VAL A 48 -4.28 2.24 -3.57
C VAL A 48 -3.48 2.71 -2.34
N ALA A 49 -2.14 2.69 -2.38
CA ALA A 49 -1.31 3.24 -1.31
C ALA A 49 -1.55 4.74 -1.10
N ALA A 50 -1.60 5.52 -2.19
CA ALA A 50 -1.86 6.95 -2.15
C ALA A 50 -3.28 7.27 -1.65
N GLU A 51 -4.29 6.51 -2.08
CA GLU A 51 -5.67 6.62 -1.60
C GLU A 51 -5.74 6.31 -0.09
N MET A 52 -5.20 5.18 0.35
CA MET A 52 -5.26 4.77 1.76
C MET A 52 -4.49 5.72 2.68
N TRP A 53 -3.38 6.29 2.21
CA TRP A 53 -2.61 7.31 2.94
C TRP A 53 -3.32 8.68 2.94
N GLY A 54 -3.89 9.07 1.79
CA GLY A 54 -4.50 10.37 1.56
C GLY A 54 -5.95 10.51 2.05
N ASP A 55 -6.74 9.43 2.10
CA ASP A 55 -8.14 9.46 2.58
C ASP A 55 -8.21 9.78 4.09
N GLY A 56 -7.08 9.67 4.82
CA GLY A 56 -6.94 10.17 6.19
C GLY A 56 -6.69 11.68 6.31
N ALA A 57 -6.33 12.38 5.23
CA ALA A 57 -5.94 13.80 5.25
C ALA A 57 -6.97 14.74 4.55
N GLY A 58 -8.06 14.21 3.99
CA GLY A 58 -8.86 14.91 2.98
C GLY A 58 -10.38 14.99 3.17
N ARG A 59 -10.94 14.81 4.38
CA ARG A 59 -12.39 15.07 4.65
C ARG A 59 -12.64 16.10 5.75
N THR A 60 -12.00 17.26 5.64
CA THR A 60 -12.56 18.51 6.18
C THR A 60 -12.35 19.63 5.16
N ALA A 61 -13.31 19.80 4.26
CA ALA A 61 -13.57 21.07 3.57
C ALA A 61 -15.08 21.23 3.46
#